data_AF-A0A949CR96-F1
#
_entry.id   AF-A0A949CR96-F1
#
_cell.length_a   1.000
_cell.length_b   1.000
_cell.length_c   1.000
_cell.angle_alpha   90.00
_cell.angle_beta   90.00
_cell.angle_gamma   90.00
#
_symmetry.space_group_name_H-M   'P 1'
#
loop_
_entity.id
_entity.type
_entity.pdbx_description
1 polymer ?
#
loop_
_entity_poly.entity_id
_entity_poly.type
_entity_poly.pdbx_seq_one_letter_code
_entity_poly.pdbx_strand_id
1 'polypeptide(L)' 'MDWLNYHHLYYFWITAREGSMTRAAAKMHVTPATLSVQIRELEKSA' A
#
# COMPACT_ATOMS: atom_id res chain seq x y z
N MET A 1 4.22 -21.50 2.81
CA MET A 1 5.19 -20.43 2.51
C MET A 1 4.39 -19.30 1.91
N ASP A 2 3.97 -18.36 2.75
CA ASP A 2 3.28 -17.17 2.30
C ASP A 2 4.25 -16.36 1.45
N TRP A 3 3.97 -16.33 0.16
CA TRP A 3 4.75 -15.55 -0.78
C TRP A 3 4.56 -14.08 -0.44
N LEU A 4 5.65 -13.40 -0.06
CA LEU A 4 5.64 -11.98 0.20
C LEU A 4 5.23 -11.23 -1.08
N ASN A 5 4.01 -10.70 -1.10
CA ASN A 5 3.50 -9.98 -2.26
C ASN A 5 4.14 -8.59 -2.32
N TYR A 6 5.10 -8.43 -3.23
CA TYR A 6 5.84 -7.19 -3.46
C TYR A 6 4.94 -5.98 -3.78
N HIS A 7 3.71 -6.19 -4.26
CA HIS A 7 2.77 -5.09 -4.48
C HIS A 7 2.37 -4.43 -3.16
N HIS A 8 2.10 -5.22 -2.11
CA HIS A 8 1.73 -4.68 -0.80
C HIS A 8 2.88 -3.85 -0.21
N LEU A 9 4.11 -4.34 -0.32
CA LEU A 9 5.31 -3.61 0.10
C LEU A 9 5.52 -2.33 -0.72
N TYR A 10 5.28 -2.37 -2.02
CA TYR A 10 5.38 -1.19 -2.88
C TYR A 10 4.35 -0.12 -2.49
N TYR A 11 3.10 -0.52 -2.26
CA TYR A 11 2.05 0.39 -1.79
C TYR A 11 2.36 0.99 -0.43
N PHE A 12 2.87 0.17 0.49
CA PHE A 12 3.32 0.63 1.80
C PHE A 12 4.49 1.62 1.68
N TRP A 13 5.53 1.30 0.90
CA TRP A 13 6.71 2.14 0.71
C TRP A 13 6.36 3.50 0.10
N ILE A 14 5.51 3.54 -0.93
CA ILE A 14 5.06 4.81 -1.51
C ILE A 14 4.26 5.61 -0.48
N THR A 15 3.37 4.97 0.28
CA THR A 15 2.55 5.66 1.29
C THR A 15 3.42 6.25 2.41
N ALA A 16 4.41 5.50 2.90
CA ALA A 16 5.36 5.95 3.89
C ALA A 16 6.22 7.12 3.37
N ARG A 17 6.67 7.04 2.10
CA ARG A 17 7.47 8.08 1.45
C ARG A 17 6.69 9.37 1.20
N GLU A 18 5.43 9.25 0.77
CA GLU A 18 4.57 10.41 0.53
C GLU A 18 4.05 11.02 1.84
N GLY A 19 4.06 10.28 2.96
CA GLY A 19 3.56 10.73 4.27
C GLY A 19 2.06 11.05 4.29
N SER A 20 1.32 10.62 3.27
CA SER A 20 -0.13 10.83 3.14
C SER A 20 -0.73 9.79 2.20
N MET A 21 -1.77 9.10 2.69
CA MET A 21 -2.54 8.14 1.89
C MET A 21 -3.15 8.77 0.64
N THR A 22 -3.66 10.00 0.75
CA THR A 22 -4.28 10.71 -0.38
C THR A 22 -3.26 11.09 -1.45
N ARG A 23 -2.07 11.58 -1.06
CA ARG A 23 -1.00 11.90 -2.02
C ARG A 23 -0.47 10.64 -2.71
N ALA A 24 -0.28 9.56 -1.95
CA ALA A 24 0.12 8.26 -2.49
C ALA A 24 -0.89 7.71 -3.49
N ALA A 25 -2.19 7.80 -3.17
CA ALA A 25 -3.28 7.35 -4.05
C ALA A 25 -3.31 8.13 -5.37
N ALA A 26 -3.19 9.47 -5.30
CA ALA A 26 -3.11 10.32 -6.48
C ALA A 26 -1.91 9.98 -7.36
N LYS A 27 -0.74 9.75 -6.76
CA LYS A 27 0.50 9.38 -7.46
C LYS A 27 0.43 8.02 -8.15
N MET A 28 -0.27 7.08 -7.54
CA MET A 28 -0.42 5.72 -8.07
C MET A 28 -1.67 5.53 -8.92
N HIS A 29 -2.42 6.60 -9.20
CA HIS A 29 -3.67 6.57 -9.96
C HIS A 29 -4.71 5.56 -9.42
N VAL A 30 -4.77 5.43 -8.09
CA VAL A 30 -5.73 4.57 -7.39
C VAL A 30 -6.53 5.39 -6.37
N THR A 31 -7.55 4.77 -5.77
CA THR A 31 -8.29 5.40 -4.67
C THR A 31 -7.55 5.21 -3.33
N PRO A 32 -7.70 6.14 -2.37
CA PRO A 32 -7.18 5.94 -1.01
C PRO A 32 -7.72 4.67 -0.34
N ALA A 33 -8.95 4.26 -0.66
CA ALA A 33 -9.55 3.02 -0.15
C ALA A 33 -8.80 1.78 -0.67
N THR A 34 -8.39 1.78 -1.94
CA THR A 34 -7.58 0.70 -2.52
C THR A 34 -6.26 0.53 -1.77
N LEU A 35 -5.55 1.63 -1.48
CA LEU A 35 -4.30 1.58 -0.73
C LEU A 35 -4.49 1.09 0.71
N SER A 36 -5.56 1.53 1.38
CA SER A 36 -5.90 1.06 2.72
C SER A 36 -6.09 -0.47 2.76
N VAL A 37 -6.80 -1.04 1.79
CA VAL A 37 -6.95 -2.51 1.68
C VAL A 37 -5.61 -3.18 1.46
N GLN A 38 -4.78 -2.67 0.53
CA GLN A 38 -3.46 -3.26 0.23
C GLN A 38 -2.52 -3.24 1.43
N ILE A 39 -2.52 -2.17 2.22
CA ILE A 39 -1.72 -2.07 3.45
C ILE A 39 -2.27 -3.01 4.53
N ARG A 40 -3.59 -3.11 4.68
CA ARG A 40 -4.20 -4.05 5.63
C ARG A 40 -3.89 -5.52 5.28
N GLU A 41 -3.86 -5.87 4.00
CA GLU A 41 -3.43 -7.21 3.58
C GLU A 41 -1.95 -7.44 3.86
N LEU A 42 -1.09 -6.42 3.73
CA LEU A 42 0.31 -6.50 4.16
C LEU A 42 0.40 -6.88 5.65
N GLU A 43 -0.34 -6.19 6.51
CA GLU A 43 -0.34 -6.39 7.97
C GLU A 43 -0.80 -7.79 8.37
N LYS A 44 -1.67 -8.44 7.60
CA LYS A 44 -2.11 -9.82 7.85
C LYS A 44 -1.11 -10.86 7.38
N SER A 45 -0.28 -10.50 6.39
CA SER A 45 0.72 -11.39 5.79
C SER A 45 2.08 -11.34 6.48
N ALA A 46 2.30 -10.34 7.34
CA ALA A 46 3.47 -10.18 8.19
C ALA A 46 3.28 -10.92 9.52
#